data_AF-A0A6L9JL91-F1
#
_entry.id   AF-A0A6L9JL91-F1
#
_cell.length_a   1.000
_cell.length_b   1.000
_cell.length_c   1.000
_cell.angle_alpha   90.00
_cell.angle_beta   90.00
_cell.angle_gamma   90.00
#
_symmetry.space_group_name_H-M   'P 1'
#
loop_
_entity.id
_entity.type
_entity.pdbx_description
1 polymer ?
#
loop_
_entity_poly.entity_id
_entity_poly.type
_entity_poly.pdbx_seq_one_letter_code
_entity_poly.pdbx_strand_id
1 'polypeptide(L)'
;MPGKNRVIWREGLFIKPQHFQQQQKHNDYLAHSRQTSLTSYSYGFSSLTLDKDLLALGRISIIEASGIMPDGTVFSIPNQDATPQPLDVVNIHENNSKDIYLALPIANDILNEISHSESNHAGAVRYREYMEDIRDLHTDGGDICQVMLAQLTPVLKQGSEDLSAFSVLPLCQIIEKRPTGTIILDEDFVPTCTSIRVSTQLKNYMDEIDRAMTERGRSLANRIGSPGQQGVADVAEFMMLQLVNRVQPWFTHYAGQAILHPQDFFTQLIQTCGELRTFTHESRQVGNMPIYKHDDLTETFKEVMILMREAMGVVLTPRAIPIKLQTQANGIRVAHIHDRNVLTNAEFILAIRAQVPHDQLLRKFAQQTKVTSAERIREMVSIQLPAVALAALPSAPRQLPYHAGYTYFRLEQQGDAWKDILKGNSIAFHVSGEFPGLDMQFWAVRNGSA
;
A
#
# COMPACT_ATOMS: atom_id res chain seq x y z
N MET A 1 -4.22 -41.71 1.10
CA MET A 1 -5.07 -41.94 2.28
C MET A 1 -6.25 -42.82 1.86
N PRO A 2 -6.27 -44.12 2.21
CA PRO A 2 -7.52 -44.88 2.19
C PRO A 2 -8.50 -44.24 3.18
N GLY A 3 -9.79 -44.06 2.82
CA GLY A 3 -10.80 -43.47 3.71
C GLY A 3 -11.71 -42.40 3.08
N LYS A 4 -11.45 -41.98 1.84
CA LYS A 4 -12.29 -40.99 1.11
C LYS A 4 -12.89 -41.55 -0.18
N ASN A 5 -12.92 -42.86 -0.32
CA ASN A 5 -13.45 -43.54 -1.51
C ASN A 5 -14.99 -43.50 -1.52
N ARG A 6 -15.55 -43.59 -2.74
CA ARG A 6 -17.00 -43.65 -2.94
C ARG A 6 -17.58 -44.95 -2.40
N VAL A 7 -18.78 -44.88 -1.84
CA VAL A 7 -19.56 -46.05 -1.41
C VAL A 7 -20.16 -46.76 -2.63
N ILE A 8 -20.06 -48.10 -2.66
CA ILE A 8 -20.72 -48.93 -3.68
C ILE A 8 -22.03 -49.47 -3.11
N TRP A 9 -23.15 -48.99 -3.64
CA TRP A 9 -24.49 -49.46 -3.29
C TRP A 9 -24.86 -50.66 -4.16
N ARG A 10 -25.17 -51.79 -3.52
CA ARG A 10 -25.59 -53.03 -4.20
C ARG A 10 -26.99 -53.40 -3.76
N GLU A 11 -27.72 -54.06 -4.65
CA GLU A 11 -29.00 -54.66 -4.29
C GLU A 11 -28.84 -55.63 -3.12
N GLY A 12 -29.77 -55.56 -2.15
CA GLY A 12 -29.74 -56.38 -0.94
C GLY A 12 -28.70 -55.97 0.11
N LEU A 13 -27.96 -54.86 -0.08
CA LEU A 13 -27.03 -54.34 0.93
C LEU A 13 -27.79 -53.85 2.17
N PHE A 14 -27.42 -54.36 3.35
CA PHE A 14 -27.95 -53.85 4.62
C PHE A 14 -27.29 -52.52 5.00
N ILE A 15 -28.10 -51.47 5.12
CA ILE A 15 -27.64 -50.10 5.39
C ILE A 15 -27.16 -50.00 6.85
N LYS A 16 -26.00 -49.38 7.01
CA LYS A 16 -25.35 -49.08 8.30
C LYS A 16 -24.87 -47.64 8.34
N PRO A 17 -24.72 -47.00 9.52
CA PRO A 17 -24.25 -45.61 9.64
C PRO A 17 -22.97 -45.31 8.85
N GLN A 18 -22.04 -46.27 8.80
CA GLN A 18 -20.76 -46.13 8.09
C GLN A 18 -20.94 -45.84 6.60
N HIS A 19 -22.02 -46.30 5.96
CA HIS A 19 -22.28 -46.01 4.55
C HIS A 19 -22.57 -44.52 4.35
N PHE A 20 -23.39 -43.91 5.22
CA PHE A 20 -23.68 -42.48 5.16
C PHE A 20 -22.47 -41.64 5.57
N GLN A 21 -21.77 -42.02 6.64
CA GLN A 21 -20.55 -41.35 7.10
C GLN A 21 -19.47 -41.34 6.00
N GLN A 22 -19.23 -42.48 5.34
CA GLN A 22 -18.26 -42.59 4.25
C GLN A 22 -18.70 -41.79 3.00
N GLN A 23 -20.00 -41.80 2.69
CA GLN A 23 -20.55 -41.00 1.58
C GLN A 23 -20.38 -39.49 1.85
N GLN A 24 -20.61 -39.04 3.08
CA GLN A 24 -20.38 -37.66 3.51
C GLN A 24 -18.89 -37.30 3.38
N LYS A 25 -17.99 -38.10 3.97
CA LYS A 25 -16.53 -37.92 3.87
C LYS A 25 -16.05 -37.82 2.42
N HIS A 26 -16.60 -38.63 1.51
CA HIS A 26 -16.27 -38.56 0.09
C HIS A 26 -16.76 -37.25 -0.56
N ASN A 27 -17.97 -36.81 -0.25
CA ASN A 27 -18.53 -35.55 -0.77
C ASN A 27 -17.73 -34.34 -0.28
N ASP A 28 -17.42 -34.29 1.02
CA ASP A 28 -16.62 -33.22 1.63
C ASP A 28 -15.21 -33.17 1.02
N TYR A 29 -14.60 -34.33 0.81
CA TYR A 29 -13.32 -34.45 0.10
C TYR A 29 -13.38 -33.86 -1.31
N LEU A 30 -14.43 -34.17 -2.08
CA LEU A 30 -14.59 -33.66 -3.45
C LEU A 30 -14.78 -32.14 -3.44
N ALA A 31 -15.60 -31.60 -2.52
CA ALA A 31 -15.83 -30.17 -2.39
C ALA A 31 -14.52 -29.44 -2.05
N HIS A 32 -13.83 -29.88 -0.99
CA HIS A 32 -12.56 -29.29 -0.57
C HIS A 32 -11.46 -29.39 -1.63
N SER A 33 -11.35 -30.55 -2.31
CA SER A 33 -10.34 -30.75 -3.36
C SER A 33 -10.59 -29.86 -4.58
N ARG A 34 -11.85 -29.66 -4.96
CA ARG A 34 -12.20 -28.73 -6.05
C ARG A 34 -11.89 -27.29 -5.67
N GLN A 35 -12.23 -26.88 -4.45
CA GLN A 35 -11.97 -25.52 -3.98
C GLN A 35 -10.47 -25.20 -3.96
N THR A 36 -9.66 -26.05 -3.34
CA THR A 36 -8.20 -25.88 -3.25
C THR A 36 -7.49 -26.01 -4.60
N SER A 37 -8.12 -26.63 -5.60
CA SER A 37 -7.63 -26.66 -6.99
C SER A 37 -7.90 -25.36 -7.75
N LEU A 38 -8.87 -24.56 -7.32
CA LEU A 38 -9.27 -23.31 -7.99
C LEU A 38 -8.63 -22.08 -7.37
N THR A 39 -8.43 -22.09 -6.04
CA THR A 39 -7.90 -20.93 -5.31
C THR A 39 -6.83 -21.40 -4.33
N SER A 40 -5.71 -20.69 -4.31
CA SER A 40 -4.74 -20.81 -3.22
C SER A 40 -5.33 -20.22 -1.94
N TYR A 41 -4.89 -20.70 -0.78
CA TYR A 41 -5.23 -20.14 0.53
C TYR A 41 -6.73 -19.95 0.77
N SER A 42 -7.52 -20.96 0.41
CA SER A 42 -8.99 -20.89 0.48
C SER A 42 -9.56 -21.04 1.91
N TYR A 43 -8.78 -20.71 2.93
CA TYR A 43 -9.09 -20.89 4.36
C TYR A 43 -8.88 -19.59 5.14
N GLY A 44 -9.38 -19.51 6.36
CA GLY A 44 -9.41 -18.29 7.17
C GLY A 44 -10.82 -17.77 7.42
N PHE A 45 -10.91 -16.71 8.21
CA PHE A 45 -12.15 -16.01 8.54
C PHE A 45 -12.70 -15.25 7.32
N SER A 46 -14.00 -15.36 7.08
CA SER A 46 -14.80 -14.49 6.20
C SER A 46 -15.57 -13.41 6.97
N SER A 47 -15.87 -13.65 8.24
CA SER A 47 -16.34 -12.66 9.22
C SER A 47 -15.78 -12.97 10.60
N LEU A 48 -15.50 -11.94 11.41
CA LEU A 48 -15.04 -12.09 12.78
C LEU A 48 -15.43 -10.89 13.62
N THR A 49 -16.10 -11.15 14.74
CA THR A 49 -16.46 -10.15 15.76
C THR A 49 -16.15 -10.72 17.13
N LEU A 50 -15.22 -10.08 17.85
CA LEU A 50 -14.86 -10.43 19.23
C LEU A 50 -15.71 -9.63 20.23
N ASP A 51 -15.95 -10.24 21.40
CA ASP A 51 -16.64 -9.60 22.51
C ASP A 51 -15.70 -8.65 23.27
N LYS A 52 -15.89 -7.34 23.08
CA LYS A 52 -15.08 -6.31 23.74
C LYS A 52 -15.38 -6.16 25.24
N ASP A 53 -16.58 -6.53 25.68
CA ASP A 53 -16.97 -6.41 27.08
C ASP A 53 -16.28 -7.51 27.92
N LEU A 54 -16.14 -8.71 27.35
CA LEU A 54 -15.40 -9.80 28.01
C LEU A 54 -13.89 -9.55 28.08
N LEU A 55 -13.31 -8.76 27.16
CA LEU A 55 -11.90 -8.33 27.28
C LEU A 55 -11.66 -7.53 28.57
N ALA A 56 -12.64 -6.73 29.00
CA ALA A 56 -12.56 -5.97 30.24
C ALA A 56 -12.46 -6.89 31.47
N LEU A 57 -13.04 -8.09 31.39
CA LEU A 57 -13.04 -9.13 32.41
C LEU A 57 -11.87 -10.12 32.29
N GLY A 58 -10.93 -9.88 31.36
CA GLY A 58 -9.77 -10.74 31.18
C GLY A 58 -10.07 -12.05 30.44
N ARG A 59 -11.14 -12.07 29.63
CA ARG A 59 -11.53 -13.21 28.80
C ARG A 59 -11.59 -12.82 27.33
N ILE A 60 -11.35 -13.79 26.45
CA ILE A 60 -11.52 -13.62 25.01
C ILE A 60 -12.69 -14.48 24.56
N SER A 61 -13.61 -13.89 23.82
CA SER A 61 -14.82 -14.57 23.33
C SER A 61 -15.17 -14.07 21.93
N ILE A 62 -15.86 -14.93 21.18
CA ILE A 62 -16.38 -14.65 19.85
C ILE A 62 -17.88 -14.37 19.95
N ILE A 63 -18.33 -13.25 19.40
CA ILE A 63 -19.75 -12.94 19.20
C ILE A 63 -20.23 -13.64 17.93
N GLU A 64 -19.49 -13.45 16.84
CA GLU A 64 -19.79 -14.01 15.53
C GLU A 64 -18.48 -14.34 14.79
N ALA A 65 -18.41 -15.49 14.15
CA ALA A 65 -17.34 -15.79 13.22
C ALA A 65 -17.81 -16.77 12.15
N SER A 66 -17.39 -16.55 10.91
CA SER A 66 -17.58 -17.50 9.82
C SER A 66 -16.28 -17.67 9.07
N GLY A 67 -16.07 -18.84 8.47
CA GLY A 67 -14.88 -19.08 7.70
C GLY A 67 -14.67 -20.54 7.36
N ILE A 68 -13.45 -20.85 6.96
CA ILE A 68 -13.03 -22.19 6.56
C ILE A 68 -11.72 -22.50 7.31
N MET A 69 -11.69 -23.62 8.02
CA MET A 69 -10.48 -24.12 8.69
C MET A 69 -9.45 -24.62 7.65
N PRO A 70 -8.15 -24.68 7.98
CA PRO A 70 -7.13 -25.21 7.06
C PRO A 70 -7.37 -26.63 6.55
N ASP A 71 -8.14 -27.45 7.29
CA ASP A 71 -8.55 -28.79 6.86
C ASP A 71 -9.72 -28.83 5.86
N GLY A 72 -10.27 -27.65 5.51
CA GLY A 72 -11.38 -27.47 4.57
C GLY A 72 -12.75 -27.32 5.24
N THR A 73 -12.82 -27.36 6.57
CA THR A 73 -14.09 -27.36 7.30
C THR A 73 -14.70 -25.98 7.37
N VAL A 74 -15.92 -25.84 6.86
CA VAL A 74 -16.68 -24.60 6.94
C VAL A 74 -17.30 -24.48 8.33
N PHE A 75 -17.23 -23.30 8.93
CA PHE A 75 -17.87 -23.01 10.21
C PHE A 75 -18.66 -21.69 10.17
N SER A 76 -19.70 -21.58 10.98
CA SER A 76 -20.52 -20.39 11.19
C SER A 76 -21.05 -20.32 12.62
N ILE A 77 -20.45 -19.45 13.42
CA ILE A 77 -20.72 -19.25 14.85
C ILE A 77 -21.49 -17.93 15.02
N PRO A 78 -22.61 -17.89 15.75
CA PRO A 78 -23.31 -19.01 16.42
C PRO A 78 -24.41 -19.65 15.54
N ASN A 79 -24.48 -19.29 14.25
CA ASN A 79 -25.63 -19.59 13.40
C ASN A 79 -25.82 -21.10 13.13
N GLN A 80 -24.74 -21.81 12.79
CA GLN A 80 -24.76 -23.25 12.53
C GLN A 80 -24.02 -24.05 13.60
N ASP A 81 -22.99 -23.45 14.21
CA ASP A 81 -22.05 -24.13 15.08
C ASP A 81 -22.04 -23.57 16.51
N ALA A 82 -21.49 -24.37 17.44
CA ALA A 82 -21.43 -23.99 18.84
C ALA A 82 -20.50 -22.78 19.05
N THR A 83 -20.93 -21.84 19.88
CA THR A 83 -20.05 -20.78 20.38
C THR A 83 -18.97 -21.39 21.28
N PRO A 84 -17.68 -21.14 21.00
CA PRO A 84 -16.59 -21.56 21.87
C PRO A 84 -16.76 -20.99 23.27
N GLN A 85 -16.35 -21.75 24.28
CA GLN A 85 -16.29 -21.20 25.63
C GLN A 85 -15.28 -20.03 25.67
N PRO A 86 -15.59 -18.93 26.37
CA PRO A 86 -14.65 -17.83 26.55
C PRO A 86 -13.33 -18.33 27.13
N LEU A 87 -12.22 -17.90 26.54
CA LEU A 87 -10.88 -18.24 26.99
C LEU A 87 -10.47 -17.32 28.13
N ASP A 88 -10.27 -17.88 29.31
CA ASP A 88 -9.60 -17.21 30.43
C ASP A 88 -8.10 -17.14 30.16
N VAL A 89 -7.56 -15.93 29.94
CA VAL A 89 -6.12 -15.76 29.66
C VAL A 89 -5.33 -15.87 30.96
N VAL A 90 -4.57 -16.95 31.12
CA VAL A 90 -3.85 -17.26 32.37
C VAL A 90 -2.49 -16.56 32.42
N ASN A 91 -1.65 -16.77 31.41
CA ASN A 91 -0.29 -16.21 31.31
C ASN A 91 -0.07 -15.56 29.93
N ILE A 92 0.71 -14.48 29.89
CA ILE A 92 1.12 -13.76 28.66
C ILE A 92 2.64 -13.54 28.56
N HIS A 93 3.42 -14.14 29.47
CA HIS A 93 4.88 -13.98 29.58
C HIS A 93 5.65 -15.17 28.99
N GLU A 94 4.98 -16.28 28.69
CA GLU A 94 5.58 -17.43 28.02
C GLU A 94 5.64 -17.22 26.50
N ASN A 95 6.48 -17.99 25.82
CA ASN A 95 6.58 -17.89 24.37
C ASN A 95 5.24 -18.24 23.71
N ASN A 96 4.83 -17.47 22.70
CA ASN A 96 3.54 -17.59 21.98
C ASN A 96 2.27 -17.49 22.83
N SER A 97 2.37 -17.21 24.13
CA SER A 97 1.21 -17.12 25.03
C SER A 97 0.28 -15.94 24.71
N LYS A 98 0.77 -14.98 23.93
CA LYS A 98 0.02 -13.82 23.44
C LYS A 98 -0.82 -14.13 22.21
N ASP A 99 -0.53 -15.22 21.49
CA ASP A 99 -1.23 -15.57 20.26
C ASP A 99 -2.45 -16.41 20.60
N ILE A 100 -3.60 -16.01 20.05
CA ILE A 100 -4.86 -16.70 20.27
C ILE A 100 -5.33 -17.29 18.95
N TYR A 101 -5.81 -18.52 19.02
CA TYR A 101 -6.26 -19.30 17.88
C TYR A 101 -7.71 -19.74 18.07
N LEU A 102 -8.47 -19.74 16.98
CA LEU A 102 -9.63 -20.61 16.86
C LEU A 102 -9.12 -21.99 16.46
N ALA A 103 -9.44 -23.00 17.25
CA ALA A 103 -8.94 -24.35 17.07
C ALA A 103 -10.10 -25.34 16.90
N LEU A 104 -9.94 -26.31 16.00
CA LEU A 104 -10.86 -27.40 15.79
C LEU A 104 -10.09 -28.73 15.81
N PRO A 105 -10.51 -29.75 16.58
CA PRO A 105 -9.81 -31.04 16.61
C PRO A 105 -9.68 -31.65 15.21
N ILE A 106 -8.49 -32.14 14.86
CA ILE A 106 -8.24 -32.72 13.53
C ILE A 106 -9.12 -33.95 13.30
N ALA A 107 -9.81 -33.98 12.16
CA ALA A 107 -10.58 -35.14 11.74
C ALA A 107 -9.67 -36.36 11.62
N ASN A 108 -10.04 -37.46 12.27
CA ASN A 108 -9.24 -38.68 12.30
C ASN A 108 -10.16 -39.91 12.23
N ASP A 109 -9.66 -41.00 11.63
CA ASP A 109 -10.46 -42.21 11.40
C ASP A 109 -10.41 -43.20 12.57
N ILE A 110 -9.83 -42.82 13.71
CA ILE A 110 -9.53 -43.72 14.84
C ILE A 110 -10.38 -43.38 16.07
N LEU A 111 -10.56 -42.10 16.35
CA LEU A 111 -11.30 -41.58 17.50
C LEU A 111 -12.72 -41.22 17.09
N ASN A 112 -13.65 -41.30 18.05
CA ASN A 112 -15.00 -40.83 17.85
C ASN A 112 -15.02 -39.30 17.67
N GLU A 113 -15.71 -38.82 16.64
CA GLU A 113 -15.78 -37.40 16.29
C GLU A 113 -16.87 -36.63 17.07
N ILE A 114 -17.82 -37.35 17.67
CA ILE A 114 -18.99 -36.80 18.38
C ILE A 114 -18.85 -37.06 19.90
N SER A 115 -19.04 -36.03 20.74
CA SER A 115 -19.23 -36.24 22.18
C SER A 115 -20.66 -36.65 22.50
N HIS A 116 -20.78 -37.64 23.37
CA HIS A 116 -22.04 -38.02 24.02
C HIS A 116 -22.00 -37.60 25.49
N SER A 117 -23.16 -37.35 26.10
CA SER A 117 -23.27 -37.04 27.53
C SER A 117 -22.66 -38.10 28.46
N GLU A 118 -22.55 -39.36 27.99
CA GLU A 118 -21.95 -40.50 28.71
C GLU A 118 -20.48 -40.76 28.35
N SER A 119 -19.88 -39.98 27.46
CA SER A 119 -18.50 -40.23 26.98
C SER A 119 -17.45 -39.66 27.94
N ASN A 120 -16.67 -40.55 28.58
CA ASN A 120 -15.54 -40.24 29.47
C ASN A 120 -14.26 -39.78 28.72
N HIS A 121 -14.38 -39.27 27.50
CA HIS A 121 -13.22 -38.81 26.74
C HIS A 121 -12.78 -37.43 27.24
N ALA A 122 -11.62 -37.37 27.90
CA ALA A 122 -11.05 -36.16 28.47
C ALA A 122 -10.46 -35.17 27.43
N GLY A 123 -11.00 -35.14 26.21
CA GLY A 123 -10.47 -34.35 25.09
C GLY A 123 -11.56 -33.58 24.34
N ALA A 124 -11.17 -32.49 23.68
CA ALA A 124 -12.05 -31.76 22.78
C ALA A 124 -12.48 -32.66 21.62
N VAL A 125 -13.79 -32.84 21.45
CA VAL A 125 -14.38 -33.51 20.29
C VAL A 125 -14.64 -32.52 19.18
N ARG A 126 -14.86 -33.04 17.97
CA ARG A 126 -15.08 -32.19 16.80
C ARG A 126 -16.53 -31.73 16.68
N TYR A 127 -17.47 -32.58 17.08
CA TYR A 127 -18.89 -32.31 17.04
C TYR A 127 -19.58 -32.60 18.37
N ARG A 128 -20.67 -31.90 18.64
CA ARG A 128 -21.66 -32.24 19.68
C ARG A 128 -23.00 -32.58 19.07
N GLU A 129 -23.78 -33.39 19.78
CA GLU A 129 -25.18 -33.63 19.44
C GLU A 129 -26.02 -32.36 19.68
N TYR A 130 -26.92 -32.07 18.74
CA TYR A 130 -27.88 -30.97 18.78
C TYR A 130 -29.21 -31.42 18.20
N MET A 131 -30.30 -31.29 18.95
CA MET A 131 -31.64 -31.66 18.47
C MET A 131 -32.31 -30.45 17.84
N GLU A 132 -32.80 -30.60 16.61
CA GLU A 132 -33.49 -29.54 15.87
C GLU A 132 -34.78 -30.06 15.24
N ASP A 133 -35.83 -29.24 15.27
CA ASP A 133 -37.11 -29.53 14.66
C ASP A 133 -37.08 -29.15 13.17
N ILE A 134 -36.97 -30.16 12.30
CA ILE A 134 -36.86 -29.99 10.85
C ILE A 134 -38.23 -30.21 10.21
N ARG A 135 -38.69 -29.21 9.45
CA ARG A 135 -39.95 -29.26 8.71
C ARG A 135 -39.77 -29.93 7.34
N ASP A 136 -40.69 -30.80 6.97
CA ASP A 136 -40.82 -31.33 5.61
C ASP A 136 -41.30 -30.23 4.65
N LEU A 137 -40.50 -29.96 3.61
CA LEU A 137 -40.77 -28.96 2.58
C LEU A 137 -41.43 -29.53 1.32
N HIS A 138 -41.63 -30.84 1.25
CA HIS A 138 -42.18 -31.53 0.07
C HIS A 138 -43.64 -31.96 0.24
N THR A 139 -44.14 -32.03 1.48
CA THR A 139 -45.52 -32.42 1.79
C THR A 139 -46.38 -31.19 2.10
N ASP A 140 -47.60 -31.13 1.54
CA ASP A 140 -48.58 -30.09 1.86
C ASP A 140 -48.93 -30.12 3.35
N GLY A 141 -48.78 -28.98 4.04
CA GLY A 141 -48.92 -28.88 5.49
C GLY A 141 -47.59 -29.05 6.24
N GLY A 142 -46.65 -29.84 5.70
CA GLY A 142 -45.26 -29.99 6.15
C GLY A 142 -45.11 -30.39 7.61
N ASP A 143 -45.07 -31.70 7.87
CA ASP A 143 -44.82 -32.26 9.20
C ASP A 143 -43.45 -31.84 9.74
N ILE A 144 -43.32 -31.78 11.07
CA ILE A 144 -42.07 -31.44 11.77
C ILE A 144 -41.53 -32.71 12.42
N CYS A 145 -40.25 -32.99 12.20
CA CYS A 145 -39.53 -34.11 12.81
C CYS A 145 -38.33 -33.58 13.60
N GLN A 146 -38.20 -34.02 14.84
CA GLN A 146 -37.01 -33.71 15.64
C GLN A 146 -35.85 -34.60 15.18
N VAL A 147 -34.79 -33.98 14.67
CA VAL A 147 -33.61 -34.65 14.12
C VAL A 147 -32.40 -34.38 15.00
N MET A 148 -31.62 -35.43 15.27
CA MET A 148 -30.33 -35.31 15.94
C MET A 148 -29.26 -34.93 14.92
N LEU A 149 -28.72 -33.73 15.08
CA LEU A 149 -27.70 -33.12 14.24
C LEU A 149 -26.34 -33.06 14.96
N ALA A 150 -25.29 -32.88 14.17
CA ALA A 150 -23.93 -32.67 14.66
C ALA A 150 -23.55 -31.21 14.42
N GLN A 151 -23.31 -30.45 15.50
CA GLN A 151 -22.77 -29.09 15.41
C GLN A 151 -21.28 -29.10 15.69
N LEU A 152 -20.47 -28.32 14.95
CA LEU A 152 -19.05 -28.19 15.27
C LEU A 152 -18.88 -27.59 16.66
N THR A 153 -17.80 -28.01 17.32
CA THR A 153 -17.39 -27.47 18.63
C THR A 153 -15.99 -26.86 18.56
N PRO A 154 -15.83 -25.69 17.91
CA PRO A 154 -14.56 -24.97 17.93
C PRO A 154 -14.22 -24.52 19.35
N VAL A 155 -12.93 -24.42 19.64
CA VAL A 155 -12.40 -23.99 20.94
C VAL A 155 -11.39 -22.86 20.74
N LEU A 156 -11.28 -21.97 21.73
CA LEU A 156 -10.24 -20.96 21.76
C LEU A 156 -9.01 -21.51 22.48
N LYS A 157 -7.83 -21.24 21.92
CA LYS A 157 -6.54 -21.74 22.44
C LYS A 157 -5.49 -20.65 22.46
N GLN A 158 -4.68 -20.60 23.52
CA GLN A 158 -3.43 -19.83 23.55
C GLN A 158 -2.33 -20.58 22.80
N GLY A 159 -1.42 -19.86 22.16
CA GLY A 159 -0.28 -20.43 21.42
C GLY A 159 0.75 -21.17 22.29
N SER A 160 0.69 -20.99 23.61
CA SER A 160 1.50 -21.75 24.58
C SER A 160 0.92 -23.13 24.90
N GLU A 161 -0.30 -23.43 24.49
CA GLU A 161 -0.92 -24.76 24.66
C GLU A 161 -0.45 -25.76 23.59
N ASP A 162 -0.70 -27.06 23.81
CA ASP A 162 -0.50 -28.08 22.78
C ASP A 162 -1.57 -27.97 21.68
N LEU A 163 -1.14 -27.54 20.49
CA LEU A 163 -1.97 -27.38 19.31
C LEU A 163 -1.87 -28.57 18.34
N SER A 164 -1.05 -29.58 18.62
CA SER A 164 -0.74 -30.66 17.67
C SER A 164 -1.94 -31.50 17.23
N ALA A 165 -2.97 -31.58 18.06
CA ALA A 165 -4.23 -32.28 17.79
C ALA A 165 -5.29 -31.39 17.09
N PHE A 166 -4.96 -30.14 16.76
CA PHE A 166 -5.91 -29.16 16.25
C PHE A 166 -5.50 -28.60 14.89
N SER A 167 -6.51 -28.35 14.06
CA SER A 167 -6.42 -27.39 12.97
C SER A 167 -6.71 -26.00 13.55
N VAL A 168 -5.86 -25.01 13.26
CA VAL A 168 -5.92 -23.71 13.93
C VAL A 168 -5.97 -22.55 12.94
N LEU A 169 -6.68 -21.48 13.32
CA LEU A 169 -6.68 -20.19 12.64
C LEU A 169 -6.20 -19.11 13.62
N PRO A 170 -5.12 -18.37 13.30
CA PRO A 170 -4.74 -17.17 14.04
C PRO A 170 -5.92 -16.18 14.13
N LEU A 171 -6.35 -15.87 15.36
CA LEU A 171 -7.55 -15.10 15.67
C LEU A 171 -7.23 -13.67 16.08
N CYS A 172 -6.39 -13.52 17.10
CA CYS A 172 -5.94 -12.23 17.61
C CYS A 172 -4.64 -12.40 18.41
N GLN A 173 -3.98 -11.28 18.70
CA GLN A 173 -2.80 -11.26 19.56
C GLN A 173 -3.02 -10.29 20.72
N ILE A 174 -2.47 -10.63 21.89
CA ILE A 174 -2.53 -9.83 23.10
C ILE A 174 -1.27 -8.95 23.19
N ILE A 175 -1.43 -7.64 23.32
CA ILE A 175 -0.30 -6.74 23.66
C ILE A 175 0.07 -6.92 25.13
N GLU A 176 -0.91 -6.71 26.00
CA GLU A 176 -0.74 -6.74 27.44
C GLU A 176 -2.04 -7.10 28.17
N LYS A 177 -1.88 -7.55 29.42
CA LYS A 177 -2.95 -7.73 30.39
C LYS A 177 -2.70 -6.75 31.54
N ARG A 178 -3.61 -5.83 31.76
CA ARG A 178 -3.50 -4.81 32.81
C ARG A 178 -3.62 -5.44 34.20
N PRO A 179 -3.11 -4.78 35.26
CA PRO A 179 -3.31 -5.21 36.64
C PRO A 179 -4.79 -5.34 37.04
N THR A 180 -5.69 -4.62 36.37
CA THR A 180 -7.15 -4.72 36.54
C THR A 180 -7.74 -6.02 35.98
N GLY A 181 -6.95 -6.85 35.29
CA GLY A 181 -7.39 -8.05 34.58
C GLY A 181 -7.75 -7.82 33.12
N THR A 182 -7.94 -6.57 32.70
CA THR A 182 -8.32 -6.18 31.33
C THR A 182 -7.27 -6.59 30.31
N ILE A 183 -7.71 -7.20 29.21
CA ILE A 183 -6.85 -7.56 28.07
C ILE A 183 -6.86 -6.43 27.03
N ILE A 184 -5.68 -6.09 26.53
CA ILE A 184 -5.50 -5.22 25.37
C ILE A 184 -5.02 -6.08 24.20
N LEU A 185 -5.81 -6.10 23.13
CA LEU A 185 -5.45 -6.77 21.88
C LEU A 185 -4.57 -5.86 21.03
N ASP A 186 -3.75 -6.49 20.18
CA ASP A 186 -3.02 -5.79 19.14
C ASP A 186 -3.97 -5.45 17.98
N GLU A 187 -4.23 -4.16 17.78
CA GLU A 187 -5.09 -3.67 16.69
C GLU A 187 -4.40 -3.76 15.32
N ASP A 188 -3.06 -3.84 15.29
CA ASP A 188 -2.30 -4.04 14.06
C ASP A 188 -2.25 -5.51 13.64
N PHE A 189 -2.64 -6.44 14.52
CA PHE A 189 -2.71 -7.86 14.20
C PHE A 189 -3.77 -8.14 13.13
N VAL A 190 -3.39 -8.91 12.13
CA VAL A 190 -4.25 -9.34 11.03
C VAL A 190 -4.55 -10.84 11.17
N PRO A 191 -5.80 -11.25 11.46
CA PRO A 191 -6.16 -12.66 11.49
C PRO A 191 -6.03 -13.29 10.10
N THR A 192 -5.78 -14.60 10.07
CA THR A 192 -5.84 -15.37 8.82
C THR A 192 -7.26 -15.31 8.25
N CYS A 193 -7.43 -14.63 7.11
CA CYS A 193 -8.74 -14.30 6.58
C CYS A 193 -8.81 -14.44 5.06
N THR A 194 -10.00 -14.75 4.56
CA THR A 194 -10.30 -14.86 3.13
C THR A 194 -10.81 -13.55 2.53
N SER A 195 -11.01 -12.53 3.36
CA SER A 195 -11.44 -11.19 2.94
C SER A 195 -10.74 -10.10 3.74
N ILE A 196 -10.20 -9.08 3.06
CA ILE A 196 -9.53 -7.96 3.73
C ILE A 196 -10.45 -7.20 4.70
N ARG A 197 -11.77 -7.30 4.54
CA ARG A 197 -12.76 -6.62 5.39
C ARG A 197 -12.84 -7.19 6.80
N VAL A 198 -12.33 -8.39 7.02
CA VAL A 198 -12.27 -9.00 8.35
C VAL A 198 -11.30 -8.26 9.27
N SER A 199 -10.25 -7.68 8.70
CA SER A 199 -9.26 -6.89 9.44
C SER A 199 -9.47 -5.40 9.20
N THR A 200 -9.69 -4.65 10.28
CA THR A 200 -9.70 -3.19 10.24
C THR A 200 -8.38 -2.65 9.67
N GLN A 201 -7.25 -3.26 10.02
CA GLN A 201 -5.94 -2.82 9.56
C GLN A 201 -5.75 -2.97 8.05
N LEU A 202 -6.14 -4.11 7.47
CA LEU A 202 -6.05 -4.29 6.02
C LEU A 202 -6.96 -3.31 5.26
N LYS A 203 -8.14 -3.02 5.80
CA LYS A 203 -9.02 -1.98 5.25
C LYS A 203 -8.36 -0.60 5.32
N ASN A 204 -7.74 -0.25 6.45
CA ASN A 204 -7.02 1.01 6.60
C ASN A 204 -5.89 1.15 5.58
N TYR A 205 -5.13 0.06 5.33
CA TYR A 205 -4.11 0.05 4.29
C TYR A 205 -4.68 0.25 2.89
N MET A 206 -5.81 -0.38 2.55
CA MET A 206 -6.49 -0.16 1.27
C MET A 206 -6.89 1.32 1.11
N ASP A 207 -7.56 1.88 2.13
CA ASP A 207 -8.03 3.27 2.12
C ASP A 207 -6.87 4.28 2.06
N GLU A 208 -5.74 3.96 2.71
CA GLU A 208 -4.52 4.77 2.63
C GLU A 208 -3.96 4.79 1.21
N ILE A 209 -3.81 3.63 0.56
CA ILE A 209 -3.21 3.53 -0.77
C ILE A 209 -4.10 4.17 -1.83
N ASP A 210 -5.42 3.93 -1.80
CA ASP A 210 -6.37 4.56 -2.73
C ASP A 210 -6.30 6.09 -2.65
N ARG A 211 -6.28 6.65 -1.43
CA ARG A 211 -6.17 8.09 -1.21
C ARG A 211 -4.81 8.63 -1.68
N ALA A 212 -3.71 7.98 -1.29
CA ALA A 212 -2.37 8.40 -1.65
C ALA A 212 -2.17 8.40 -3.18
N MET A 213 -2.68 7.38 -3.88
CA MET A 213 -2.63 7.31 -5.34
C MET A 213 -3.44 8.42 -6.01
N THR A 214 -4.65 8.67 -5.50
CA THR A 214 -5.53 9.73 -6.01
C THR A 214 -4.89 11.11 -5.88
N GLU A 215 -4.31 11.41 -4.71
CA GLU A 215 -3.60 12.66 -4.47
C GLU A 215 -2.35 12.80 -5.34
N ARG A 216 -1.56 11.72 -5.47
CA ARG A 216 -0.35 11.70 -6.30
C ARG A 216 -0.68 11.92 -7.78
N GLY A 217 -1.71 11.26 -8.30
CA GLY A 217 -2.17 11.42 -9.67
C GLY A 217 -2.61 12.85 -9.97
N ARG A 218 -3.40 13.46 -9.07
CA ARG A 218 -3.82 14.87 -9.18
C ARG A 218 -2.62 15.83 -9.18
N SER A 219 -1.67 15.61 -8.28
CA SER A 219 -0.45 16.43 -8.17
C SER A 219 0.37 16.39 -9.46
N LEU A 220 0.62 15.18 -10.00
CA LEU A 220 1.36 14.99 -11.24
C LEU A 220 0.63 15.61 -12.44
N ALA A 221 -0.68 15.40 -12.57
CA ALA A 221 -1.48 15.96 -13.65
C ALA A 221 -1.45 17.51 -13.66
N ASN A 222 -1.60 18.14 -12.50
CA ASN A 222 -1.53 19.60 -12.38
C ASN A 222 -0.16 20.16 -12.75
N ARG A 223 0.91 19.45 -12.40
CA ARG A 223 2.29 19.87 -12.72
C ARG A 223 2.54 19.81 -14.23
N ILE A 224 2.10 18.72 -14.87
CA ILE A 224 2.24 18.53 -16.32
C ILE A 224 1.40 19.53 -17.12
N GLY A 225 0.20 19.88 -16.64
CA GLY A 225 -0.70 20.82 -17.33
C GLY A 225 -0.40 22.32 -17.16
N SER A 226 0.62 22.70 -16.39
CA SER A 226 0.88 24.10 -16.06
C SER A 226 1.47 24.91 -17.24
N PRO A 227 0.86 26.03 -17.67
CA PRO A 227 1.24 26.79 -18.89
C PRO A 227 2.64 27.46 -18.89
N GLY A 228 3.45 27.27 -17.85
CA GLY A 228 4.83 27.75 -17.75
C GLY A 228 5.90 26.69 -17.99
N GLN A 229 5.52 25.41 -18.09
CA GLN A 229 6.41 24.32 -18.47
C GLN A 229 6.27 23.98 -19.96
N GLN A 230 6.51 24.97 -20.84
CA GLN A 230 6.66 24.72 -22.28
C GLN A 230 7.97 23.99 -22.64
N GLY A 231 8.55 23.25 -21.70
CA GLY A 231 9.59 22.27 -21.92
C GLY A 231 9.03 20.92 -21.46
N VAL A 232 9.10 19.92 -22.34
CA VAL A 232 8.70 18.51 -22.14
C VAL A 232 8.61 18.16 -20.65
N ALA A 233 7.39 17.95 -20.13
CA ALA A 233 7.22 17.36 -18.81
C ALA A 233 8.21 16.20 -18.70
N ASP A 234 9.04 16.18 -17.64
CA ASP A 234 10.09 15.18 -17.50
C ASP A 234 9.46 13.81 -17.79
N VAL A 235 10.02 13.07 -18.76
CA VAL A 235 9.45 11.82 -19.25
C VAL A 235 9.16 10.88 -18.07
N ALA A 236 9.97 10.97 -17.01
CA ALA A 236 9.77 10.27 -15.75
C ALA A 236 8.45 10.64 -15.04
N GLU A 237 8.07 11.92 -14.99
CA GLU A 237 6.81 12.36 -14.37
C GLU A 237 5.59 11.91 -15.17
N PHE A 238 5.67 11.97 -16.50
CA PHE A 238 4.60 11.47 -17.36
C PHE A 238 4.45 9.95 -17.24
N MET A 239 5.58 9.20 -17.23
CA MET A 239 5.57 7.76 -17.00
C MET A 239 5.03 7.39 -15.61
N MET A 240 5.37 8.17 -14.56
CA MET A 240 4.81 7.98 -13.23
C MET A 240 3.31 8.27 -13.20
N LEU A 241 2.84 9.33 -13.88
CA LEU A 241 1.42 9.61 -14.01
C LEU A 241 0.69 8.49 -14.75
N GLN A 242 1.28 7.96 -15.83
CA GLN A 242 0.73 6.81 -16.56
C GLN A 242 0.61 5.57 -15.66
N LEU A 243 1.63 5.29 -14.83
CA LEU A 243 1.58 4.24 -13.82
C LEU A 243 0.42 4.48 -12.85
N VAL A 244 0.34 5.66 -12.22
CA VAL A 244 -0.71 5.99 -11.24
C VAL A 244 -2.10 5.86 -11.87
N ASN A 245 -2.31 6.40 -13.08
CA ASN A 245 -3.59 6.31 -13.79
C ASN A 245 -3.95 4.86 -14.16
N ARG A 246 -2.97 3.97 -14.31
CA ARG A 246 -3.21 2.54 -14.54
C ARG A 246 -3.61 1.83 -13.25
N VAL A 247 -2.93 2.08 -12.14
CA VAL A 247 -3.12 1.32 -10.89
C VAL A 247 -4.24 1.85 -10.01
N GLN A 248 -4.50 3.16 -10.02
CA GLN A 248 -5.50 3.79 -9.13
C GLN A 248 -6.91 3.21 -9.34
N PRO A 249 -7.41 2.99 -10.58
CA PRO A 249 -8.72 2.38 -10.78
C PRO A 249 -8.85 0.96 -10.19
N TRP A 250 -7.75 0.19 -10.12
CA TRP A 250 -7.76 -1.15 -9.49
C TRP A 250 -7.99 -1.05 -7.99
N PHE A 251 -7.28 -0.15 -7.30
CA PHE A 251 -7.48 0.07 -5.86
C PHE A 251 -8.89 0.61 -5.57
N THR A 252 -9.38 1.55 -6.38
CA THR A 252 -10.75 2.06 -6.25
C THR A 252 -11.80 0.95 -6.47
N HIS A 253 -11.59 0.07 -7.45
CA HIS A 253 -12.46 -1.09 -7.67
C HIS A 253 -12.44 -2.06 -6.48
N TYR A 254 -11.25 -2.44 -6.02
CA TYR A 254 -11.05 -3.36 -4.90
C TYR A 254 -11.60 -2.83 -3.58
N ALA A 255 -11.48 -1.53 -3.30
CA ALA A 255 -12.10 -0.89 -2.14
C ALA A 255 -13.64 -1.02 -2.15
N GLY A 256 -14.25 -1.03 -3.34
CA GLY A 256 -15.69 -1.22 -3.53
C GLY A 256 -16.17 -2.67 -3.42
N GLN A 257 -15.30 -3.68 -3.58
CA GLN A 257 -15.69 -5.08 -3.59
C GLN A 257 -16.13 -5.58 -2.20
N ALA A 258 -17.21 -6.37 -2.17
CA ALA A 258 -17.70 -7.00 -0.95
C ALA A 258 -16.73 -8.07 -0.40
N ILE A 259 -16.07 -8.78 -1.30
CA ILE A 259 -15.14 -9.86 -1.01
C ILE A 259 -13.88 -9.59 -1.84
N LEU A 260 -12.76 -9.43 -1.16
CA LEU A 260 -11.44 -9.30 -1.78
C LEU A 260 -10.43 -10.09 -0.95
N HIS A 261 -9.80 -11.08 -1.57
CA HIS A 261 -8.84 -11.93 -0.88
C HIS A 261 -7.55 -11.16 -0.57
N PRO A 262 -6.91 -11.32 0.61
CA PRO A 262 -5.69 -10.59 0.93
C PRO A 262 -4.53 -10.86 -0.04
N GLN A 263 -4.45 -12.05 -0.64
CA GLN A 263 -3.42 -12.34 -1.65
C GLN A 263 -3.55 -11.44 -2.90
N ASP A 264 -4.78 -11.16 -3.35
CA ASP A 264 -5.01 -10.32 -4.52
C ASP A 264 -4.60 -8.88 -4.22
N PHE A 265 -4.96 -8.38 -3.03
CA PHE A 265 -4.53 -7.07 -2.56
C PHE A 265 -3.00 -7.00 -2.44
N PHE A 266 -2.37 -7.98 -1.81
CA PHE A 266 -0.92 -8.06 -1.69
C PHE A 266 -0.22 -8.05 -3.05
N THR A 267 -0.74 -8.82 -4.02
CA THR A 267 -0.20 -8.89 -5.39
C THR A 267 -0.24 -7.52 -6.06
N GLN A 268 -1.34 -6.80 -5.90
CA GLN A 268 -1.47 -5.44 -6.44
C GLN A 268 -0.49 -4.45 -5.74
N LEU A 269 -0.27 -4.60 -4.43
CA LEU A 269 0.69 -3.78 -3.69
C LEU A 269 2.13 -3.99 -4.18
N ILE A 270 2.60 -5.24 -4.31
CA ILE A 270 3.98 -5.52 -4.74
C ILE A 270 4.22 -5.09 -6.18
N GLN A 271 3.23 -5.26 -7.07
CA GLN A 271 3.35 -4.80 -8.46
C GLN A 271 3.49 -3.28 -8.51
N THR A 272 2.62 -2.58 -7.77
CA THR A 272 2.61 -1.12 -7.75
C THR A 272 3.89 -0.57 -7.12
N CYS A 273 4.31 -1.13 -5.98
CA CYS A 273 5.55 -0.77 -5.31
C CYS A 273 6.76 -0.99 -6.22
N GLY A 274 6.84 -2.13 -6.92
CA GLY A 274 7.92 -2.44 -7.84
C GLY A 274 8.03 -1.44 -8.99
N GLU A 275 6.91 -1.09 -9.63
CA GLU A 275 6.91 -0.08 -10.70
C GLU A 275 7.29 1.31 -10.15
N LEU A 276 6.76 1.73 -8.98
CA LEU A 276 7.11 3.00 -8.34
C LEU A 276 8.61 3.12 -8.05
N ARG A 277 9.24 2.04 -7.57
CA ARG A 277 10.68 2.00 -7.25
C ARG A 277 11.58 2.29 -8.45
N THR A 278 11.09 2.11 -9.68
CA THR A 278 11.79 2.56 -10.90
C THR A 278 12.11 4.05 -10.86
N PHE A 279 11.22 4.85 -10.26
CA PHE A 279 11.32 6.30 -10.18
C PHE A 279 11.87 6.79 -8.84
N THR A 280 11.70 6.03 -7.77
CA THR A 280 11.87 6.52 -6.39
C THR A 280 13.07 5.91 -5.69
N HIS A 281 13.56 4.75 -6.12
CA HIS A 281 14.74 4.11 -5.55
C HIS A 281 16.01 4.45 -6.34
N GLU A 282 17.14 4.64 -5.65
CA GLU A 282 18.42 5.05 -6.26
C GLU A 282 18.91 4.07 -7.32
N SER A 283 18.84 2.76 -7.03
CA SER A 283 19.22 1.71 -7.99
C SER A 283 18.24 1.54 -9.15
N ARG A 284 17.05 2.14 -9.07
CA ARG A 284 15.91 1.96 -10.00
C ARG A 284 15.49 0.50 -10.21
N GLN A 285 15.88 -0.38 -9.31
CA GLN A 285 15.51 -1.79 -9.30
C GLN A 285 14.48 -2.07 -8.22
N VAL A 286 13.69 -3.12 -8.44
CA VAL A 286 12.65 -3.59 -7.50
C VAL A 286 13.23 -3.98 -6.13
N GLY A 287 14.46 -4.47 -6.07
CA GLY A 287 15.06 -5.00 -4.84
C GLY A 287 14.37 -6.27 -4.34
N ASN A 288 14.55 -6.58 -3.06
CA ASN A 288 13.84 -7.69 -2.42
C ASN A 288 12.41 -7.26 -2.10
N MET A 289 11.43 -8.08 -2.51
CA MET A 289 10.02 -7.92 -2.16
C MET A 289 9.62 -9.00 -1.16
N PRO A 290 8.70 -8.68 -0.23
CA PRO A 290 8.19 -9.66 0.73
C PRO A 290 7.47 -10.80 0.02
N ILE A 291 7.41 -11.95 0.68
CA ILE A 291 6.68 -13.14 0.21
C ILE A 291 5.36 -13.24 0.99
N TYR A 292 4.28 -13.53 0.29
CA TYR A 292 2.97 -13.71 0.92
C TYR A 292 2.95 -14.92 1.86
N LYS A 293 2.67 -14.69 3.15
CA LYS A 293 2.45 -15.74 4.15
C LYS A 293 1.02 -15.64 4.66
N HIS A 294 0.14 -16.53 4.21
CA HIS A 294 -1.28 -16.46 4.58
C HIS A 294 -1.56 -16.68 6.07
N ASP A 295 -0.72 -17.48 6.73
CA ASP A 295 -0.80 -17.72 8.17
C ASP A 295 -0.18 -16.58 9.00
N ASP A 296 0.51 -15.62 8.36
CA ASP A 296 1.08 -14.43 9.00
C ASP A 296 0.87 -13.19 8.12
N LEU A 297 -0.39 -12.78 8.03
CA LEU A 297 -0.77 -11.57 7.28
C LEU A 297 -0.23 -10.30 7.94
N THR A 298 -0.01 -10.30 9.25
CA THR A 298 0.54 -9.16 10.00
C THR A 298 1.92 -8.80 9.48
N GLU A 299 2.87 -9.74 9.49
CA GLU A 299 4.23 -9.50 8.98
C GLU A 299 4.20 -9.21 7.47
N THR A 300 3.44 -10.01 6.71
CA THR A 300 3.31 -9.90 5.25
C THR A 300 2.91 -8.48 4.82
N PHE A 301 1.88 -7.91 5.43
CA PHE A 301 1.38 -6.59 5.05
C PHE A 301 2.21 -5.46 5.65
N LYS A 302 2.76 -5.64 6.84
CA LYS A 302 3.65 -4.65 7.47
C LYS A 302 4.88 -4.39 6.60
N GLU A 303 5.54 -5.45 6.11
CA GLU A 303 6.73 -5.33 5.27
C GLU A 303 6.44 -4.61 3.94
N VAL A 304 5.38 -5.00 3.23
CA VAL A 304 5.05 -4.37 1.93
C VAL A 304 4.60 -2.92 2.11
N MET A 305 3.88 -2.59 3.19
CA MET A 305 3.41 -1.23 3.44
C MET A 305 4.56 -0.28 3.79
N ILE A 306 5.63 -0.74 4.45
CA ILE A 306 6.84 0.07 4.64
C ILE A 306 7.42 0.48 3.28
N LEU A 307 7.66 -0.50 2.40
CA LEU A 307 8.20 -0.24 1.06
C LEU A 307 7.27 0.64 0.21
N MET A 308 5.96 0.44 0.34
CA MET A 308 4.96 1.21 -0.38
C MET A 308 4.94 2.68 0.07
N ARG A 309 4.98 2.94 1.38
CA ARG A 309 5.05 4.31 1.94
C ARG A 309 6.35 5.00 1.55
N GLU A 310 7.49 4.30 1.61
CA GLU A 310 8.78 4.83 1.13
C GLU A 310 8.69 5.24 -0.34
N ALA A 311 8.19 4.35 -1.20
CA ALA A 311 8.05 4.62 -2.62
C ALA A 311 7.09 5.79 -2.90
N MET A 312 5.96 5.89 -2.18
CA MET A 312 5.00 6.99 -2.37
C MET A 312 5.49 8.34 -1.80
N GLY A 313 6.31 8.30 -0.75
CA GLY A 313 6.83 9.47 -0.06
C GLY A 313 7.87 10.27 -0.86
N VAL A 314 8.55 9.63 -1.83
CA VAL A 314 9.56 10.32 -2.65
C VAL A 314 8.90 11.34 -3.56
N VAL A 315 9.24 12.61 -3.38
CA VAL A 315 8.85 13.69 -4.29
C VAL A 315 9.88 13.79 -5.40
N LEU A 316 9.46 13.50 -6.64
CA LEU A 316 10.29 13.78 -7.82
C LEU A 316 10.46 15.30 -7.91
N THR A 317 11.63 15.79 -7.53
CA THR A 317 11.97 17.21 -7.67
C THR A 317 12.62 17.42 -9.04
N PRO A 318 12.11 18.35 -9.86
CA PRO A 318 12.72 18.64 -11.14
C PRO A 318 14.15 19.15 -10.91
N ARG A 319 15.13 18.61 -11.64
CA ARG A 319 16.52 19.03 -11.54
C ARG A 319 16.74 20.46 -12.04
N ALA A 320 15.87 20.95 -12.92
CA ALA A 320 15.86 22.32 -13.41
C ALA A 320 14.48 22.97 -13.21
N ILE A 321 14.45 24.17 -12.64
CA ILE A 321 13.24 24.94 -12.34
C ILE A 321 13.21 26.16 -13.26
N PRO A 322 12.16 26.34 -14.10
CA PRO A 322 12.03 27.54 -14.90
C PRO A 322 11.68 28.73 -14.00
N ILE A 323 12.32 29.86 -14.23
CA ILE A 323 12.12 31.10 -13.50
C ILE A 323 11.54 32.13 -14.46
N LYS A 324 10.34 32.62 -14.13
CA LYS A 324 9.64 33.59 -14.95
C LYS A 324 10.38 34.94 -14.92
N LEU A 325 10.79 35.40 -16.09
CA LEU A 325 11.31 36.76 -16.29
C LEU A 325 10.15 37.72 -16.52
N GLN A 326 9.96 38.67 -15.62
CA GLN A 326 9.02 39.77 -15.77
C GLN A 326 9.69 40.91 -16.53
N THR A 327 9.14 41.26 -17.69
CA THR A 327 9.66 42.37 -18.50
C THR A 327 9.20 43.70 -17.89
N GLN A 328 10.14 44.60 -17.68
CA GLN A 328 9.91 45.97 -17.23
C GLN A 328 10.34 46.97 -18.32
N ALA A 329 10.13 48.26 -18.08
CA ALA A 329 10.60 49.32 -18.98
C ALA A 329 12.14 49.32 -19.13
N ASN A 330 12.62 49.94 -20.21
CA ASN A 330 14.05 50.18 -20.47
C ASN A 330 14.91 48.90 -20.58
N GLY A 331 14.37 47.83 -21.17
CA GLY A 331 15.13 46.61 -21.43
C GLY A 331 15.49 45.79 -20.19
N ILE A 332 14.84 46.07 -19.05
CA ILE A 332 15.05 45.34 -17.80
C ILE A 332 14.12 44.14 -17.75
N ARG A 333 14.65 42.96 -17.40
CA ARG A 333 13.87 41.75 -17.08
C ARG A 333 14.22 41.30 -15.67
N VAL A 334 13.23 41.06 -14.81
CA VAL A 334 13.43 40.70 -13.41
C VAL A 334 12.87 39.32 -13.11
N ALA A 335 13.67 38.49 -12.45
CA ALA A 335 13.30 37.22 -11.86
C ALA A 335 13.23 37.38 -10.34
N HIS A 336 12.06 37.11 -9.75
CA HIS A 336 11.90 37.04 -8.29
C HIS A 336 12.06 35.59 -7.84
N ILE A 337 12.90 35.36 -6.84
CA ILE A 337 13.20 34.03 -6.31
C ILE A 337 12.62 33.94 -4.90
N HIS A 338 11.50 33.24 -4.77
CA HIS A 338 10.79 33.10 -3.50
C HIS A 338 11.46 32.10 -2.55
N ASP A 339 12.04 31.03 -3.10
CA ASP A 339 12.75 30.03 -2.31
C ASP A 339 14.24 30.39 -2.19
N ARG A 340 14.64 30.85 -1.01
CA ARG A 340 16.04 31.18 -0.71
C ARG A 340 16.99 29.99 -0.86
N ASN A 341 16.51 28.77 -0.67
CA ASN A 341 17.33 27.58 -0.82
C ASN A 341 17.77 27.39 -2.28
N VAL A 342 16.88 27.70 -3.24
CA VAL A 342 17.22 27.71 -4.67
C VAL A 342 18.28 28.78 -4.96
N LEU A 343 18.18 29.94 -4.33
CA LEU A 343 19.15 31.03 -4.51
C LEU A 343 20.56 30.67 -4.05
N THR A 344 20.69 29.87 -2.98
CA THR A 344 21.99 29.49 -2.42
C THR A 344 22.56 28.19 -2.97
N ASN A 345 21.72 27.24 -3.39
CA ASN A 345 22.13 25.86 -3.70
C ASN A 345 21.87 25.41 -5.15
N ALA A 346 21.45 26.32 -6.04
CA ALA A 346 21.28 26.04 -7.46
C ALA A 346 22.25 26.84 -8.33
N GLU A 347 22.68 26.27 -9.45
CA GLU A 347 23.29 27.02 -10.55
C GLU A 347 22.20 27.75 -11.35
N PHE A 348 22.46 29.00 -11.76
CA PHE A 348 21.52 29.76 -12.59
C PHE A 348 21.98 29.80 -14.04
N ILE A 349 21.12 29.30 -14.93
CA ILE A 349 21.37 29.19 -16.37
C ILE A 349 20.40 30.10 -17.12
N LEU A 350 20.95 30.95 -17.99
CA LEU A 350 20.22 31.79 -18.92
C LEU A 350 20.37 31.20 -20.33
N ALA A 351 19.25 30.78 -20.93
CA ALA A 351 19.19 30.37 -22.32
C ALA A 351 18.63 31.52 -23.15
N ILE A 352 19.32 31.91 -24.22
CA ILE A 352 18.93 33.02 -25.08
C ILE A 352 18.86 32.61 -26.54
N ARG A 353 17.95 33.23 -27.29
CA ARG A 353 17.87 33.12 -28.75
C ARG A 353 17.59 34.49 -29.33
N ALA A 354 18.29 34.86 -30.38
CA ALA A 354 18.05 36.10 -31.11
C ALA A 354 18.38 35.90 -32.60
N GLN A 355 17.87 36.77 -33.46
CA GLN A 355 18.09 36.74 -34.91
C GLN A 355 19.46 37.33 -35.29
N VAL A 356 20.52 36.81 -34.69
CA VAL A 356 21.91 37.21 -34.94
C VAL A 356 22.80 35.95 -35.03
N PRO A 357 23.96 36.01 -35.72
CA PRO A 357 24.87 34.87 -35.80
C PRO A 357 25.36 34.40 -34.43
N HIS A 358 25.46 33.08 -34.23
CA HIS A 358 25.78 32.46 -32.94
C HIS A 358 27.07 32.99 -32.29
N ASP A 359 28.16 33.12 -33.06
CA ASP A 359 29.43 33.63 -32.56
C ASP A 359 29.35 35.09 -32.09
N GLN A 360 28.52 35.90 -32.76
CA GLN A 360 28.27 37.28 -32.33
C GLN A 360 27.43 37.31 -31.07
N LEU A 361 26.42 36.43 -30.95
CA LEU A 361 25.58 36.32 -29.76
C LEU A 361 26.40 35.93 -28.53
N LEU A 362 27.27 34.92 -28.66
CA LEU A 362 28.19 34.47 -27.60
C LEU A 362 29.07 35.60 -27.05
N ARG A 363 29.65 36.42 -27.94
CA ARG A 363 30.58 37.50 -27.54
C ARG A 363 29.86 38.76 -27.08
N LYS A 364 28.90 39.26 -27.86
CA LYS A 364 28.26 40.55 -27.62
C LYS A 364 27.28 40.51 -26.47
N PHE A 365 26.54 39.42 -26.30
CA PHE A 365 25.49 39.37 -25.27
C PHE A 365 26.05 39.49 -23.86
N ALA A 366 27.12 38.75 -23.55
CA ALA A 366 27.76 38.82 -22.22
C ALA A 366 28.35 40.21 -21.94
N GLN A 367 28.85 40.92 -22.96
CA GLN A 367 29.40 42.28 -22.83
C GLN A 367 28.32 43.36 -22.68
N GLN A 368 27.16 43.15 -23.31
CA GLN A 368 26.06 44.13 -23.38
C GLN A 368 24.91 43.81 -22.41
N THR A 369 25.11 42.83 -21.52
CA THR A 369 24.12 42.47 -20.49
C THR A 369 24.72 42.70 -19.11
N LYS A 370 23.98 43.42 -18.27
CA LYS A 370 24.32 43.61 -16.86
C LYS A 370 23.34 42.80 -16.01
N VAL A 371 23.89 42.08 -15.03
CA VAL A 371 23.13 41.22 -14.12
C VAL A 371 23.43 41.61 -12.67
N THR A 372 22.40 41.95 -11.90
CA THR A 372 22.51 42.29 -10.46
C THR A 372 21.13 42.19 -9.78
N SER A 373 20.99 42.69 -8.55
CA SER A 373 19.70 42.79 -7.87
C SER A 373 18.77 43.80 -8.54
N ALA A 374 17.46 43.61 -8.42
CA ALA A 374 16.47 44.53 -8.99
C ALA A 374 16.59 45.96 -8.45
N GLU A 375 17.04 46.12 -7.21
CA GLU A 375 17.23 47.43 -6.56
C GLU A 375 18.41 48.20 -7.13
N ARG A 376 19.51 47.50 -7.50
CA ARG A 376 20.77 48.13 -7.94
C ARG A 376 20.93 48.23 -9.45
N ILE A 377 20.08 47.58 -10.25
CA ILE A 377 20.26 47.50 -11.71
C ILE A 377 20.33 48.88 -12.40
N ARG A 378 19.51 49.86 -11.97
CA ARG A 378 19.49 51.20 -12.58
C ARG A 378 20.75 52.00 -12.28
N GLU A 379 21.19 51.98 -11.02
CA GLU A 379 22.44 52.61 -10.59
C GLU A 379 23.64 51.95 -11.27
N MET A 380 23.71 50.62 -11.27
CA MET A 380 24.80 49.87 -11.89
C MET A 380 24.95 50.18 -13.39
N VAL A 381 23.85 50.40 -14.10
CA VAL A 381 23.86 50.78 -15.52
C VAL A 381 24.35 52.23 -15.70
N SER A 382 23.95 53.17 -14.84
CA SER A 382 24.32 54.58 -14.99
C SER A 382 25.80 54.85 -14.66
N ILE A 383 26.35 54.18 -13.65
CA ILE A 383 27.75 54.37 -13.21
C ILE A 383 28.70 53.23 -13.61
N GLN A 384 28.27 52.36 -14.54
CA GLN A 384 29.08 51.29 -15.16
C GLN A 384 29.77 50.33 -14.17
N LEU A 385 29.13 50.03 -13.03
CA LEU A 385 29.70 49.12 -12.04
C LEU A 385 29.87 47.68 -12.57
N PRO A 386 30.81 46.90 -11.97
CA PRO A 386 30.93 45.47 -12.22
C PRO A 386 29.62 44.75 -11.89
N ALA A 387 29.17 43.90 -12.81
CA ALA A 387 27.96 43.09 -12.67
C ALA A 387 28.32 41.61 -12.48
N VAL A 388 27.33 40.79 -12.16
CA VAL A 388 27.48 39.33 -12.20
C VAL A 388 27.85 38.90 -13.61
N ALA A 389 28.95 38.15 -13.74
CA ALA A 389 29.46 37.70 -15.03
C ALA A 389 28.59 36.58 -15.61
N LEU A 390 28.46 36.58 -16.95
CA LEU A 390 27.79 35.53 -17.72
C LEU A 390 28.86 34.67 -18.41
N ALA A 391 29.07 33.46 -17.91
CA ALA A 391 29.98 32.49 -18.49
C ALA A 391 29.27 31.66 -19.57
N ALA A 392 29.72 31.76 -20.82
CA ALA A 392 29.17 30.97 -21.92
C ALA A 392 29.41 29.47 -21.72
N LEU A 393 28.39 28.65 -21.96
CA LEU A 393 28.49 27.19 -21.92
C LEU A 393 28.64 26.63 -23.34
N PRO A 394 29.50 25.62 -23.55
CA PRO A 394 29.73 25.05 -24.87
C PRO A 394 28.56 24.20 -25.38
N SER A 395 27.68 23.74 -24.48
CA SER A 395 26.49 22.97 -24.81
C SER A 395 25.39 23.22 -23.77
N ALA A 396 24.15 22.87 -24.13
CA ALA A 396 23.03 22.88 -23.20
C ALA A 396 23.29 21.92 -22.02
N PRO A 397 23.07 22.35 -20.76
CA PRO A 397 23.16 21.43 -19.63
C PRO A 397 22.15 20.28 -19.78
N ARG A 398 22.53 19.06 -19.39
CA ARG A 398 21.70 17.85 -19.54
C ARG A 398 20.36 17.92 -18.81
N GLN A 399 20.25 18.79 -17.81
CA GLN A 399 19.06 19.00 -16.99
C GLN A 399 18.05 19.93 -17.66
N LEU A 400 18.45 20.72 -18.66
CA LEU A 400 17.56 21.63 -19.37
C LEU A 400 17.02 20.97 -20.65
N PRO A 401 15.78 21.29 -21.06
CA PRO A 401 15.28 20.92 -22.37
C PRO A 401 16.15 21.54 -23.47
N TYR A 402 16.51 20.74 -24.48
CA TYR A 402 17.25 21.22 -25.63
C TYR A 402 16.31 22.00 -26.57
N HIS A 403 16.62 23.27 -26.80
CA HIS A 403 15.94 24.08 -27.79
C HIS A 403 16.95 24.46 -28.89
N ALA A 404 16.66 24.05 -30.13
CA ALA A 404 17.52 24.35 -31.27
C ALA A 404 17.69 25.88 -31.43
N GLY A 405 18.94 26.32 -31.61
CA GLY A 405 19.28 27.73 -31.80
C GLY A 405 19.39 28.58 -30.53
N TYR A 406 19.31 27.99 -29.33
CA TYR A 406 19.61 28.70 -28.09
C TYR A 406 21.10 28.63 -27.72
N THR A 407 21.58 29.71 -27.14
CA THR A 407 22.91 29.82 -26.51
C THR A 407 22.74 29.89 -25.00
N TYR A 408 23.61 29.21 -24.25
CA TYR A 408 23.46 29.04 -22.81
C TYR A 408 24.58 29.77 -22.06
N PHE A 409 24.22 30.49 -21.01
CA PHE A 409 25.14 31.19 -20.11
C PHE A 409 24.88 30.77 -18.66
N ARG A 410 25.93 30.52 -17.90
CA ARG A 410 25.89 30.35 -16.45
C ARG A 410 26.21 31.67 -15.77
N LEU A 411 25.43 32.05 -14.76
CA LEU A 411 25.76 33.20 -13.92
C LEU A 411 26.89 32.82 -12.95
N GLU A 412 27.94 33.63 -12.88
CA GLU A 412 29.00 33.43 -11.90
C GLU A 412 28.58 33.93 -10.51
N GLN A 413 28.40 32.99 -9.58
CA GLN A 413 27.83 33.26 -8.25
C GLN A 413 28.87 33.77 -7.23
N GLN A 414 29.67 34.74 -7.65
CA GLN A 414 30.77 35.31 -6.87
C GLN A 414 30.80 36.84 -6.98
N GLY A 415 31.54 37.48 -6.06
CA GLY A 415 31.68 38.94 -6.02
C GLY A 415 30.50 39.68 -5.37
N ASP A 416 30.63 41.00 -5.26
CA ASP A 416 29.71 41.84 -4.48
C ASP A 416 28.32 41.98 -5.14
N ALA A 417 28.25 42.02 -6.47
CA ALA A 417 26.97 42.04 -7.19
C ALA A 417 26.12 40.78 -6.91
N TRP A 418 26.75 39.61 -6.72
CA TRP A 418 26.04 38.40 -6.31
C TRP A 418 25.56 38.49 -4.86
N LYS A 419 26.35 39.07 -3.95
CA LYS A 419 25.93 39.30 -2.55
C LYS A 419 24.69 40.20 -2.47
N ASP A 420 24.56 41.17 -3.37
CA ASP A 420 23.37 42.02 -3.43
C ASP A 420 22.13 41.26 -3.90
N ILE A 421 22.29 40.35 -4.86
CA ILE A 421 21.22 39.42 -5.28
C ILE A 421 20.77 38.55 -4.09
N LEU A 422 21.71 38.01 -3.31
CA LEU A 422 21.42 37.19 -2.13
C LEU A 422 20.62 37.96 -1.06
N LYS A 423 20.84 39.28 -0.94
CA LYS A 423 20.09 40.14 -0.02
C LYS A 423 18.68 40.43 -0.54
N GLY A 424 18.56 40.78 -1.82
CA GLY A 424 17.32 41.24 -2.45
C GLY A 424 16.41 40.14 -3.03
N ASN A 425 16.82 38.86 -2.97
CA ASN A 425 16.08 37.69 -3.49
C ASN A 425 15.54 37.87 -4.93
N SER A 426 16.25 38.65 -5.76
CA SER A 426 15.84 38.97 -7.13
C SER A 426 17.05 39.12 -8.03
N ILE A 427 16.89 38.69 -9.28
CA ILE A 427 17.92 38.76 -10.33
C ILE A 427 17.34 39.60 -11.45
N ALA A 428 17.98 40.72 -11.75
CA ALA A 428 17.61 41.62 -12.82
C ALA A 428 18.65 41.58 -13.94
N PHE A 429 18.16 41.51 -15.17
CA PHE A 429 18.93 41.56 -16.40
C PHE A 429 18.62 42.88 -17.09
N HIS A 430 19.65 43.66 -17.42
CA HIS A 430 19.51 44.80 -18.32
C HIS A 430 20.32 44.53 -19.58
N VAL A 431 19.64 44.44 -20.73
CA VAL A 431 20.26 44.18 -22.03
C VAL A 431 20.33 45.51 -22.79
N SER A 432 21.54 46.05 -22.97
CA SER A 432 21.75 47.34 -23.66
C SER A 432 21.92 47.21 -25.17
N GLY A 433 22.19 46.01 -25.67
CA GLY A 433 22.36 45.73 -27.10
C GLY A 433 21.04 45.50 -27.84
N GLU A 434 21.03 45.82 -29.14
CA GLU A 434 19.93 45.45 -30.03
C GLU A 434 20.07 43.98 -30.46
N PHE A 435 19.21 43.13 -29.91
CA PHE A 435 19.11 41.71 -30.28
C PHE A 435 17.71 41.46 -30.86
N PRO A 436 17.51 41.53 -32.19
CA PRO A 436 16.20 41.34 -32.81
C PRO A 436 15.62 39.96 -32.47
N GLY A 437 14.34 39.93 -32.09
CA GLY A 437 13.67 38.70 -31.68
C GLY A 437 14.24 38.03 -30.43
N LEU A 438 14.86 38.80 -29.52
CA LEU A 438 15.44 38.28 -28.29
C LEU A 438 14.42 37.56 -27.40
N ASP A 439 14.55 36.25 -27.35
CA ASP A 439 13.92 35.39 -26.38
C ASP A 439 14.93 35.01 -25.29
N MET A 440 14.46 35.02 -24.03
CA MET A 440 15.28 34.68 -22.86
C MET A 440 14.48 33.76 -21.95
N GLN A 441 15.08 32.62 -21.62
CA GLN A 441 14.58 31.69 -20.64
C GLN A 441 15.58 31.58 -19.50
N PHE A 442 15.09 31.60 -18.27
CA PHE A 442 15.92 31.57 -17.09
C PHE A 442 15.60 30.37 -16.23
N TRP A 443 16.62 29.66 -15.76
CA TRP A 443 16.49 28.38 -15.09
C TRP A 443 17.39 28.33 -13.86
N ALA A 444 16.90 27.71 -12.79
CA ALA A 444 17.73 27.26 -11.67
C ALA A 444 17.93 25.74 -11.76
N VAL A 445 19.17 25.29 -11.84
CA VAL A 445 19.56 23.89 -11.85
C VAL A 445 20.08 23.54 -10.46
N ARG A 446 19.38 22.66 -9.74
CA ARG A 446 19.83 22.24 -8.41
C ARG A 446 21.12 21.43 -8.56
N ASN A 447 22.12 21.75 -7.73
CA ASN A 447 23.31 20.92 -7.63
C ASN A 447 22.88 19.55 -7.10
N GLY A 448 22.93 18.53 -7.95
CA GLY A 448 22.68 17.17 -7.50
C GLY A 448 23.80 16.77 -6.56
N SER A 449 23.46 16.45 -5.31
CA SER A 449 24.18 15.36 -4.66
C SER A 449 24.01 14.14 -5.58
N ALA A 450 25.14 13.63 -6.05
CA ALA A 450 25.19 12.37 -6.80
C ALA A 450 24.53 11.25 -6.01
#